data_AF-A0A2D5Z7X1-F1
#
_entry.id   AF-A0A2D5Z7X1-F1
#
_cell.length_a   1.000
_cell.length_b   1.000
_cell.length_c   1.000
_cell.angle_alpha   90.00
_cell.angle_beta   90.00
_cell.angle_gamma   90.00
#
_symmetry.space_group_name_H-M   'P 1'
#
loop_
_entity.id
_entity.type
_entity.pdbx_description
1 polymer ?
#
loop_
_entity_poly.entity_id
_entity_poly.type
_entity_poly.pdbx_seq_one_letter_code
_entity_poly.pdbx_strand_id
1 'polypeptide(L)'
;MPTNSDTLDSMDRRNPGDTRDRDVRRRAVRMTGYVVPVSWSVCVLAWLLIVLVDVESVLFTGPALFLLGLVLLVIGALHRSFWFVALGIGHISIVVLFVALVIAYSWSPSDAKDPFAAMSLSYVLFVSPVSFVAWMRRPRGFAPWQCRSCGYALIGLRSGRCPECGTPFDDREVRRFDYARIDDSC
;
A
#
# COMPACT_ATOMS: atom_id res chain seq x y z
N MET A 1 -17.55 -33.26 39.43
CA MET A 1 -16.76 -33.57 38.22
C MET A 1 -17.31 -32.71 37.09
N PRO A 2 -16.55 -31.71 36.60
CA PRO A 2 -16.99 -30.91 35.46
C PRO A 2 -17.11 -31.80 34.22
N THR A 3 -18.20 -31.63 33.46
CA THR A 3 -18.49 -32.37 32.23
C THR A 3 -17.70 -31.80 31.07
N ASN A 4 -17.23 -32.67 30.16
CA ASN A 4 -16.42 -32.32 28.97
C ASN A 4 -17.10 -31.30 28.01
N SER A 5 -18.36 -30.94 28.24
CA SER A 5 -19.11 -29.92 27.50
C SER A 5 -18.62 -28.50 27.79
N ASP A 6 -18.18 -28.22 29.01
CA ASP A 6 -17.91 -26.85 29.47
C ASP A 6 -16.57 -26.33 28.95
N THR A 7 -15.65 -27.25 28.63
CA THR A 7 -14.35 -26.94 28.03
C THR A 7 -14.46 -26.54 26.56
N LEU A 8 -15.43 -27.09 25.81
CA LEU A 8 -15.65 -26.76 24.40
C LEU A 8 -16.27 -25.37 24.21
N ASP A 9 -17.16 -24.95 25.10
CA ASP A 9 -17.80 -23.62 25.02
C ASP A 9 -16.86 -22.47 25.42
N SER A 10 -15.79 -22.78 26.17
CA SER A 10 -14.74 -21.79 26.51
C SER A 10 -13.74 -21.53 25.37
N MET A 11 -13.64 -22.44 24.39
CA MET A 11 -12.62 -22.37 23.33
C MET A 11 -13.03 -21.53 22.12
N ASP A 12 -14.31 -21.18 21.95
CA ASP A 12 -14.78 -20.40 20.79
C ASP A 12 -15.26 -18.98 21.13
N ARG A 13 -14.85 -18.44 22.29
CA ARG A 13 -14.92 -16.98 22.52
C ARG A 13 -13.79 -16.28 21.79
N ARG A 14 -13.77 -16.38 20.47
CA ARG A 14 -12.98 -15.49 19.63
C ARG A 14 -13.44 -14.07 19.89
N ASN A 15 -12.54 -13.24 20.39
CA ASN A 15 -12.80 -11.84 20.67
C ASN A 15 -13.26 -11.16 19.37
N PRO A 16 -14.50 -10.65 19.28
CA PRO A 16 -15.04 -10.07 18.04
C PRO A 16 -14.23 -8.86 17.55
N GLY A 17 -13.34 -8.28 18.36
CA GLY A 17 -12.37 -7.27 17.93
C GLY A 17 -11.29 -7.77 16.95
N ASP A 18 -10.93 -9.06 16.98
CA ASP A 18 -9.84 -9.62 16.16
C ASP A 18 -10.23 -9.75 14.68
N THR A 19 -11.48 -10.06 14.37
CA THR A 19 -11.95 -10.20 12.97
C THR A 19 -11.93 -8.85 12.23
N ARG A 20 -12.34 -7.76 12.90
CA ARG A 20 -12.35 -6.41 12.32
C ARG A 20 -10.95 -5.92 11.95
N ASP A 21 -9.96 -6.19 12.79
CA ASP A 21 -8.58 -5.74 12.55
C ASP A 21 -7.94 -6.48 11.37
N ARG A 22 -8.20 -7.80 11.24
CA ARG A 22 -7.75 -8.61 10.10
C ARG A 22 -8.31 -8.12 8.77
N ASP A 23 -9.58 -7.71 8.74
CA ASP A 23 -10.23 -7.20 7.53
C ASP A 23 -9.66 -5.85 7.09
N VAL A 24 -9.43 -4.93 8.04
CA VAL A 24 -8.78 -3.63 7.78
C VAL A 24 -7.39 -3.86 7.18
N ARG A 25 -6.61 -4.77 7.77
CA ARG A 25 -5.25 -5.09 7.28
C ARG A 25 -5.27 -5.72 5.89
N ARG A 26 -6.21 -6.63 5.59
CA ARG A 26 -6.37 -7.22 4.24
C ARG A 26 -6.73 -6.17 3.20
N ARG A 27 -7.64 -5.24 3.53
CA ARG A 27 -7.99 -4.13 2.64
C ARG A 27 -6.81 -3.21 2.39
N ALA A 28 -6.05 -2.85 3.44
CA ALA A 28 -4.84 -2.04 3.32
C ALA A 28 -3.80 -2.66 2.37
N VAL A 29 -3.52 -3.97 2.51
CA VAL A 29 -2.60 -4.69 1.61
C VAL A 29 -3.07 -4.62 0.16
N ARG A 30 -4.37 -4.84 -0.10
CA ARG A 30 -4.92 -4.77 -1.46
C ARG A 30 -4.78 -3.36 -2.05
N MET A 31 -5.05 -2.33 -1.23
CA MET A 31 -4.90 -0.94 -1.66
C MET A 31 -3.47 -0.59 -2.05
N THR A 32 -2.45 -1.14 -1.39
CA THR A 32 -1.03 -0.86 -1.73
C THR A 32 -0.68 -1.18 -3.18
N GLY A 33 -1.35 -2.16 -3.80
CA GLY A 33 -1.15 -2.52 -5.20
C GLY A 33 -1.59 -1.47 -6.20
N TYR A 34 -2.55 -0.61 -5.81
CA TYR A 34 -3.15 0.43 -6.66
C TYR A 34 -2.65 1.84 -6.32
N VAL A 35 -2.40 2.13 -5.03
CA VAL A 35 -2.05 3.49 -4.59
C VAL A 35 -0.73 3.97 -5.22
N VAL A 36 0.29 3.11 -5.33
CA VAL A 36 1.58 3.48 -5.92
C VAL A 36 1.47 3.85 -7.40
N PRO A 37 0.92 2.99 -8.29
CA PRO A 37 0.79 3.37 -9.71
C PRO A 37 -0.16 4.56 -9.90
N VAL A 38 -1.25 4.67 -9.13
CA VAL A 38 -2.12 5.85 -9.17
C VAL A 38 -1.35 7.11 -8.80
N SER A 39 -0.52 7.07 -7.74
CA SER A 39 0.30 8.21 -7.34
C SER A 39 1.29 8.64 -8.40
N TRP A 40 1.99 7.67 -9.01
CA TRP A 40 2.89 7.95 -10.10
C TRP A 40 2.15 8.56 -11.30
N SER A 41 0.99 8.01 -11.69
CA SER A 41 0.16 8.56 -12.77
C SER A 41 -0.33 9.98 -12.47
N VAL A 42 -0.70 10.28 -11.23
CA VAL A 42 -1.08 11.65 -10.80
C VAL A 42 0.11 12.60 -10.92
N CYS A 43 1.33 12.19 -10.59
CA CYS A 43 2.52 13.03 -10.79
C CYS A 43 2.78 13.33 -12.27
N VAL A 44 2.71 12.31 -13.13
CA VAL A 44 2.89 12.49 -14.59
C VAL A 44 1.80 13.40 -15.14
N LEU A 45 0.54 13.19 -14.75
CA LEU A 45 -0.58 14.02 -15.17
C LEU A 45 -0.43 15.46 -14.68
N ALA A 46 -0.01 15.68 -13.43
CA ALA A 46 0.23 17.02 -12.89
C ALA A 46 1.31 17.77 -13.68
N TRP A 47 2.43 17.10 -14.00
CA TRP A 47 3.46 17.68 -14.85
C TRP A 47 2.94 18.02 -16.25
N LEU A 48 2.20 17.11 -16.89
CA LEU A 48 1.59 17.37 -18.19
C LEU A 48 0.61 18.55 -18.16
N LEU A 49 -0.20 18.67 -17.10
CA LEU A 49 -1.14 19.78 -16.94
C LEU A 49 -0.45 21.14 -16.78
N ILE A 50 0.68 21.20 -16.06
CA ILE A 50 1.50 22.41 -15.96
C ILE A 50 2.01 22.85 -17.35
N VAL A 51 2.44 21.89 -18.18
CA VAL A 51 2.97 22.17 -19.52
C VAL A 51 1.87 22.55 -20.51
N LEU A 52 0.72 21.85 -20.48
CA LEU A 52 -0.32 21.95 -21.50
C LEU A 52 -1.42 22.97 -21.19
N VAL A 53 -1.79 23.15 -19.91
CA VAL A 53 -2.90 24.01 -19.50
C VAL A 53 -2.33 25.32 -18.97
N ASP A 54 -1.83 25.31 -17.74
CA ASP A 54 -1.01 26.36 -17.13
C ASP A 54 -0.66 25.97 -15.68
N VAL A 55 0.08 26.82 -14.98
CA VAL A 55 0.34 26.67 -13.53
C VAL A 55 -0.92 26.73 -12.67
N GLU A 56 -2.04 27.26 -13.16
CA GLU A 56 -3.32 27.28 -12.44
C GLU A 56 -3.80 25.85 -12.10
N SER A 57 -3.39 24.86 -12.90
CA SER A 57 -3.65 23.44 -12.64
C SER A 57 -3.03 22.94 -11.32
N VAL A 58 -2.03 23.63 -10.78
CA VAL A 58 -1.39 23.33 -9.48
C VAL A 58 -2.37 23.51 -8.32
N LEU A 59 -3.38 24.38 -8.46
CA LEU A 59 -4.41 24.59 -7.43
C LEU A 59 -5.26 23.33 -7.19
N PHE A 60 -5.43 22.49 -8.20
CA PHE A 60 -6.17 21.22 -8.09
C PHE A 60 -5.22 20.04 -7.86
N THR A 61 -4.11 19.99 -8.60
CA THR A 61 -3.17 18.86 -8.53
C THR A 61 -2.35 18.86 -7.23
N GLY A 62 -2.05 20.03 -6.66
CA GLY A 62 -1.32 20.17 -5.40
C GLY A 62 -2.04 19.51 -4.21
N PRO A 63 -3.29 19.89 -3.87
CA PRO A 63 -4.05 19.25 -2.81
C PRO A 63 -4.25 17.74 -3.03
N ALA A 64 -4.52 17.32 -4.27
CA ALA A 64 -4.66 15.90 -4.61
C ALA A 64 -3.36 15.12 -4.32
N LEU A 65 -2.21 15.67 -4.72
CA LEU A 65 -0.90 15.07 -4.48
C LEU A 65 -0.53 15.05 -2.99
N PHE A 66 -0.88 16.10 -2.25
CA PHE A 66 -0.66 16.18 -0.80
C PHE A 66 -1.46 15.11 -0.06
N LEU A 67 -2.75 14.97 -0.35
CA LEU A 67 -3.61 13.93 0.25
C LEU A 67 -3.11 12.52 -0.09
N LEU A 68 -2.67 12.31 -1.33
CA LEU A 68 -2.10 11.04 -1.75
C LEU A 68 -0.78 10.73 -1.04
N GLY A 69 0.06 11.75 -0.83
CA GLY A 69 1.26 11.67 -0.01
C GLY A 69 0.95 11.28 1.44
N LEU A 70 -0.09 11.86 2.03
CA LEU A 70 -0.54 11.51 3.39
C LEU A 70 -1.04 10.07 3.48
N VAL A 71 -1.82 9.61 2.49
CA VAL A 71 -2.28 8.22 2.41
C VAL A 71 -1.09 7.26 2.32
N LEU A 72 -0.12 7.54 1.45
CA LEU A 72 1.11 6.75 1.32
C LEU A 72 1.93 6.72 2.61
N LEU A 73 2.04 7.86 3.30
CA LEU A 73 2.73 7.97 4.58
C LEU A 73 2.08 7.11 5.65
N VAL A 74 0.75 7.19 5.79
CA VAL A 74 -0.02 6.38 6.75
C VAL A 74 0.11 4.89 6.44
N ILE A 75 -0.08 4.49 5.17
CA ILE A 75 0.10 3.10 4.75
C ILE A 75 1.54 2.63 5.06
N GLY A 76 2.54 3.43 4.73
CA GLY A 76 3.94 3.12 4.98
C GLY A 76 4.25 2.96 6.47
N ALA A 77 3.72 3.84 7.31
CA ALA A 77 3.88 3.77 8.77
C ALA A 77 3.22 2.51 9.34
N LEU A 78 1.98 2.21 8.94
CA LEU A 78 1.23 1.03 9.40
C LEU A 78 1.91 -0.28 8.96
N HIS A 79 2.49 -0.31 7.76
CA HIS A 79 3.18 -1.49 7.24
C HIS A 79 4.68 -1.53 7.56
N ARG A 80 5.21 -0.52 8.29
CA ARG A 80 6.65 -0.33 8.53
C ARG A 80 7.49 -0.42 7.25
N SER A 81 6.93 0.05 6.15
CA SER A 81 7.57 0.01 4.83
C SER A 81 8.27 1.33 4.54
N PHE A 82 9.60 1.32 4.62
CA PHE A 82 10.44 2.48 4.35
C PHE A 82 10.12 3.15 3.00
N TRP A 83 9.91 2.36 1.95
CA TRP A 83 9.66 2.88 0.59
C TRP A 83 8.36 3.68 0.48
N PHE A 84 7.30 3.24 1.16
CA PHE A 84 6.01 3.96 1.16
C PHE A 84 6.10 5.25 1.98
N VAL A 85 6.81 5.21 3.11
CA VAL A 85 7.08 6.41 3.93
C VAL A 85 7.88 7.43 3.11
N ALA A 86 8.97 7.00 2.46
CA ALA A 86 9.80 7.87 1.63
C ALA A 86 9.01 8.51 0.49
N LEU A 87 8.18 7.75 -0.23
CA LEU A 87 7.29 8.28 -1.26
C LEU A 87 6.29 9.30 -0.69
N GLY A 88 5.63 8.97 0.43
CA GLY A 88 4.68 9.87 1.09
C GLY A 88 5.31 11.20 1.50
N ILE A 89 6.49 11.15 2.13
CA ILE A 89 7.28 12.34 2.49
C ILE A 89 7.66 13.12 1.24
N GLY A 90 8.08 12.45 0.16
CA GLY A 90 8.42 13.11 -1.11
C GLY A 90 7.25 13.93 -1.67
N HIS A 91 6.05 13.33 -1.74
CA HIS A 91 4.85 14.00 -2.26
C HIS A 91 4.42 15.19 -1.40
N ILE A 92 4.50 15.07 -0.07
CA ILE A 92 4.18 16.18 0.84
C ILE A 92 5.23 17.29 0.67
N SER A 93 6.51 16.93 0.62
CA SER A 93 7.62 17.88 0.58
C SER A 93 7.61 18.70 -0.71
N ILE A 94 7.33 18.09 -1.87
CA ILE A 94 7.31 18.83 -3.13
C ILE A 94 6.16 19.86 -3.16
N VAL A 95 5.00 19.54 -2.60
CA VAL A 95 3.87 20.48 -2.50
C VAL A 95 4.21 21.64 -1.57
N VAL A 96 4.76 21.34 -0.38
CA VAL A 96 5.21 22.38 0.57
C VAL A 96 6.29 23.26 -0.05
N LEU A 97 7.23 22.68 -0.80
CA LEU A 97 8.29 23.41 -1.48
C LEU A 97 7.74 24.39 -2.52
N PHE A 98 6.77 23.97 -3.36
CA PHE A 98 6.17 24.86 -4.36
C PHE A 98 5.45 26.04 -3.72
N VAL A 99 4.67 25.79 -2.66
CA VAL A 99 4.01 26.85 -1.90
C VAL A 99 5.04 27.80 -1.28
N ALA A 100 6.09 27.26 -0.66
CA ALA A 100 7.15 28.06 -0.07
C ALA A 100 7.89 28.93 -1.08
N LEU A 101 8.17 28.41 -2.29
CA LEU A 101 8.82 29.17 -3.36
C LEU A 101 7.94 30.32 -3.86
N VAL A 102 6.64 30.07 -4.10
CA VAL A 102 5.71 31.13 -4.53
C VAL A 102 5.64 32.25 -3.49
N ILE A 103 5.56 31.90 -2.20
CA ILE A 103 5.54 32.88 -1.12
C ILE A 103 6.87 33.64 -1.04
N ALA A 104 8.01 32.92 -1.08
CA ALA A 104 9.33 33.52 -0.89
C ALA A 104 9.74 34.45 -2.03
N TYR A 105 9.40 34.09 -3.27
CA TYR A 105 9.78 34.87 -4.46
C TYR A 105 8.65 35.77 -4.97
N SER A 106 7.45 35.72 -4.37
CA SER A 106 6.27 36.46 -4.82
C SER A 106 5.99 36.27 -6.31
N TRP A 107 6.18 35.05 -6.82
CA TRP A 107 6.02 34.75 -8.24
C TRP A 107 4.59 34.96 -8.70
N SER A 108 4.44 35.62 -9.85
CA SER A 108 3.19 35.57 -10.60
C SER A 108 3.02 34.20 -11.26
N PRO A 109 1.79 33.83 -11.69
CA PRO A 109 1.58 32.57 -12.41
C PRO A 109 2.51 32.38 -13.62
N SER A 110 2.79 33.46 -14.37
CA SER A 110 3.69 33.41 -15.52
C SER A 110 5.14 33.15 -15.12
N ASP A 111 5.62 33.74 -14.04
CA ASP A 111 7.02 33.58 -13.58
C ASP A 111 7.28 32.17 -13.02
N ALA A 112 6.25 31.55 -12.44
CA ALA A 112 6.35 30.23 -11.83
C ALA A 112 6.35 29.07 -12.84
N LYS A 113 5.94 29.31 -14.10
CA LYS A 113 5.69 28.24 -15.07
C LYS A 113 6.92 27.39 -15.38
N ASP A 114 7.98 28.02 -15.87
CA ASP A 114 9.22 27.34 -16.24
C ASP A 114 9.90 26.63 -15.05
N PRO A 115 10.08 27.28 -13.88
CA PRO A 115 10.67 26.59 -12.73
C PRO A 115 9.80 25.43 -12.25
N PHE A 116 8.47 25.58 -12.21
CA PHE A 116 7.57 24.49 -11.79
C PHE A 116 7.60 23.33 -12.77
N ALA A 117 7.63 23.58 -14.08
CA ALA A 117 7.73 22.54 -15.08
C ALA A 117 9.04 21.75 -14.95
N ALA A 118 10.18 22.45 -14.81
CA ALA A 118 11.50 21.84 -14.67
C ALA A 118 11.65 21.03 -13.36
N MET A 119 11.18 21.59 -12.24
CA MET A 119 11.19 20.92 -10.94
C MET A 119 10.26 19.70 -10.92
N SER A 120 9.05 19.83 -11.47
CA SER A 120 8.09 18.72 -11.55
C SER A 120 8.63 17.58 -12.40
N LEU A 121 9.27 17.88 -13.54
CA LEU A 121 9.91 16.87 -14.37
C LEU A 121 11.01 16.14 -13.59
N SER A 122 11.88 16.90 -12.93
CA SER A 122 12.96 16.35 -12.11
C SER A 122 12.43 15.47 -10.98
N TYR A 123 11.35 15.89 -10.33
CA TYR A 123 10.65 15.10 -9.32
C TYR A 123 10.05 13.82 -9.90
N VAL A 124 9.37 13.87 -11.05
CA VAL A 124 8.82 12.68 -11.74
C VAL A 124 9.92 11.69 -12.08
N LEU A 125 11.05 12.15 -12.63
CA LEU A 125 12.18 11.29 -12.98
C LEU A 125 12.79 10.63 -11.73
N PHE A 126 12.96 11.39 -10.65
CA PHE A 126 13.52 10.87 -9.40
C PHE A 126 12.56 9.91 -8.68
N VAL A 127 11.27 10.22 -8.63
CA VAL A 127 10.28 9.40 -7.91
C VAL A 127 9.91 8.13 -8.69
N SER A 128 10.14 8.09 -10.00
CA SER A 128 9.84 6.92 -10.84
C SER A 128 10.55 5.63 -10.39
N PRO A 129 11.89 5.58 -10.23
CA PRO A 129 12.57 4.37 -9.74
C PRO A 129 12.14 4.01 -8.31
N VAL A 130 11.90 5.00 -7.44
CA VAL A 130 11.42 4.75 -6.07
C VAL A 130 10.02 4.14 -6.09
N SER A 131 9.11 4.67 -6.92
CA SER A 131 7.75 4.17 -7.12
C SER A 131 7.77 2.75 -7.68
N PHE A 132 8.64 2.49 -8.66
CA PHE A 132 8.81 1.17 -9.25
C PHE A 132 9.32 0.15 -8.21
N VAL A 133 10.33 0.51 -7.41
CA VAL A 133 10.85 -0.34 -6.34
C VAL A 133 9.79 -0.58 -5.25
N ALA A 134 9.07 0.46 -4.82
CA ALA A 134 7.99 0.34 -3.84
C ALA A 134 6.87 -0.57 -4.36
N TRP A 135 6.55 -0.47 -5.65
CA TRP A 135 5.55 -1.30 -6.30
C TRP A 135 5.99 -2.76 -6.43
N MET A 136 7.25 -3.02 -6.81
CA MET A 136 7.79 -4.38 -6.89
C MET A 136 7.94 -5.03 -5.51
N ARG A 137 8.29 -4.24 -4.49
CA ARG A 137 8.43 -4.68 -3.09
C ARG A 137 7.13 -4.58 -2.29
N ARG A 138 5.99 -4.32 -2.94
CA ARG A 138 4.69 -4.30 -2.26
C ARG A 138 4.46 -5.63 -1.55
N PRO A 139 3.83 -5.65 -0.36
CA PRO A 139 3.41 -6.89 0.27
C PRO A 139 2.46 -7.61 -0.70
N ARG A 140 2.91 -8.72 -1.28
CA ARG A 140 2.01 -9.58 -2.05
C ARG A 140 1.08 -10.21 -1.03
N GLY A 141 -0.23 -10.01 -1.21
CA GLY A 141 -1.21 -10.72 -0.40
C GLY A 141 -1.03 -12.20 -0.67
N PHE A 142 -0.38 -12.92 0.25
CA PHE A 142 -0.25 -14.36 0.15
C PHE A 142 -1.65 -14.96 0.19
N ALA A 143 -1.92 -15.89 -0.73
CA ALA A 143 -3.15 -16.66 -0.66
C ALA A 143 -3.18 -17.42 0.68
N PRO A 144 -4.36 -17.78 1.21
CA PRO A 144 -4.45 -18.53 2.46
C PRO A 144 -3.69 -19.87 2.42
N TRP A 145 -3.57 -20.47 1.24
CA TRP A 145 -2.77 -21.66 0.97
C TRP A 145 -1.29 -21.39 0.71
N GLN A 146 -0.80 -20.16 0.91
CA GLN A 146 0.60 -19.80 0.78
C GLN A 146 1.18 -19.39 2.13
N CYS A 147 2.45 -19.74 2.36
CA CYS A 147 3.17 -19.31 3.54
C CYS A 147 3.24 -17.78 3.56
N ARG A 148 2.83 -17.15 4.67
CA ARG A 148 2.84 -15.69 4.82
C ARG A 148 4.24 -15.07 4.89
N SER A 149 5.27 -15.90 5.04
CA SER A 149 6.67 -15.46 5.12
C SER A 149 7.37 -15.56 3.76
N CYS A 150 7.36 -16.75 3.13
CA CYS A 150 8.09 -16.98 1.89
C CYS A 150 7.21 -17.19 0.64
N GLY A 151 5.89 -17.35 0.80
CA GLY A 151 4.97 -17.61 -0.32
C GLY A 151 4.87 -19.05 -0.80
N TYR A 152 5.56 -19.99 -0.17
CA TYR A 152 5.49 -21.43 -0.51
C TYR A 152 4.06 -21.96 -0.41
N ALA A 153 3.63 -22.78 -1.37
CA ALA A 153 2.31 -23.40 -1.37
C ALA A 153 2.21 -24.45 -0.24
N LEU A 154 1.28 -24.23 0.69
CA LEU A 154 1.09 -25.07 1.87
C LEU A 154 0.17 -26.29 1.64
N ILE A 155 -0.32 -26.45 0.41
CA ILE A 155 -1.28 -27.50 0.03
C ILE A 155 -0.61 -28.88 0.17
N GLY A 156 -1.31 -29.83 0.80
CA GLY A 156 -0.83 -31.21 0.97
C GLY A 156 0.28 -31.41 2.02
N LEU A 157 0.76 -30.35 2.68
CA LEU A 157 1.75 -30.50 3.76
C LEU A 157 1.08 -31.04 5.03
N ARG A 158 1.72 -32.05 5.64
CA ARG A 158 1.29 -32.61 6.94
C ARG A 158 1.90 -31.89 8.15
N SER A 159 3.00 -31.17 7.95
CA SER A 159 3.66 -30.40 9.01
C SER A 159 2.99 -29.05 9.17
N GLY A 160 2.65 -28.65 10.40
CA GLY A 160 2.21 -27.28 10.71
C GLY A 160 3.32 -26.21 10.60
N ARG A 161 4.33 -26.45 9.76
CA ARG A 161 5.50 -25.59 9.51
C ARG A 161 5.86 -25.62 8.04
N CYS A 162 6.20 -24.45 7.50
CA CYS A 162 6.64 -24.31 6.11
C CYS A 162 8.03 -24.92 5.91
N PRO A 163 8.26 -25.77 4.90
CA PRO A 163 9.55 -26.42 4.67
C PRO A 163 10.67 -25.44 4.27
N GLU A 164 10.32 -24.34 3.62
CA GLU A 164 11.31 -23.34 3.14
C GLU A 164 11.83 -22.44 4.26
N CYS A 165 10.96 -21.99 5.17
CA CYS A 165 11.29 -20.94 6.14
C CYS A 165 10.97 -21.29 7.60
N GLY A 166 10.45 -22.48 7.88
CA GLY A 166 10.09 -22.93 9.22
C GLY A 166 8.93 -22.20 9.89
N THR A 167 8.33 -21.21 9.20
CA THR A 167 7.22 -20.41 9.73
C THR A 167 6.03 -21.33 10.04
N PRO A 168 5.51 -21.32 11.29
CA PRO A 168 4.37 -22.13 11.65
C PRO A 168 3.10 -21.63 10.94
N PHE A 169 2.22 -22.55 10.59
CA PHE A 169 0.92 -22.25 10.01
C PHE A 169 -0.15 -23.20 10.56
N ASP A 170 -1.41 -22.76 10.52
CA ASP A 170 -2.56 -23.59 10.91
C ASP A 170 -2.96 -24.49 9.74
N ASP A 171 -2.76 -25.79 9.92
CA ASP A 171 -3.06 -26.81 8.91
C ASP A 171 -4.58 -26.90 8.62
N ARG A 172 -5.43 -26.57 9.59
CA ARG A 172 -6.89 -26.55 9.43
C ARG A 172 -7.32 -25.41 8.54
N GLU A 173 -6.67 -24.26 8.65
CA GLU A 173 -6.96 -23.09 7.79
C GLU A 173 -6.63 -23.43 6.34
N VAL A 174 -5.49 -24.09 6.08
CA VAL A 174 -5.06 -24.48 4.72
C VAL A 174 -5.99 -25.55 4.13
N ARG A 175 -6.34 -26.60 4.88
CA ARG A 175 -7.19 -27.70 4.38
C ARG A 175 -8.59 -27.25 3.95
N ARG A 176 -9.18 -26.23 4.59
CA ARG A 176 -10.48 -25.71 4.15
C ARG A 176 -10.48 -25.21 2.71
N PHE A 177 -9.36 -24.65 2.25
CA PHE A 177 -9.26 -24.15 0.88
C PHE A 177 -9.00 -25.26 -0.15
N ASP A 178 -8.47 -26.40 0.29
CA ASP A 178 -8.25 -27.56 -0.58
C ASP A 178 -9.59 -28.17 -1.00
N TYR A 179 -10.51 -28.33 -0.04
CA TYR A 179 -11.86 -28.86 -0.30
C TYR A 179 -12.74 -27.94 -1.15
N ALA A 180 -12.72 -26.63 -0.89
CA ALA A 180 -13.53 -25.67 -1.64
C ALA A 180 -13.20 -25.63 -3.16
N ARG A 181 -11.99 -26.04 -3.55
CA ARG A 181 -11.59 -26.08 -4.97
C ARG A 181 -12.10 -27.33 -5.69
N ILE A 182 -12.30 -28.43 -4.96
CA ILE A 182 -12.77 -29.70 -5.52
C ILE A 182 -14.24 -29.57 -5.91
N ASP A 183 -15.04 -28.87 -5.10
CA ASP A 183 -16.49 -28.71 -5.34
C ASP A 183 -16.82 -27.79 -6.53
N ASP A 184 -15.95 -26.84 -6.89
CA ASP A 184 -16.13 -25.95 -8.05
C ASP A 184 -15.77 -26.62 -9.41
N SER A 185 -15.28 -27.87 -9.38
CA SER A 185 -14.77 -28.58 -10.56
C SER A 185 -15.70 -29.72 -11.04
N CYS A 186 -16.90 -29.84 -10.48
CA CYS A 186 -17.93 -30.83 -10.85
C CYS A 186 -19.20 -30.14 -11.37
#